data_AF-C4R187-F1
#
_entry.id   AF-C4R187-F1
#
_cell.length_a   1.000
_cell.length_b   1.000
_cell.length_c   1.000
_cell.angle_alpha   90.00
_cell.angle_beta   90.00
_cell.angle_gamma   90.00
#
_symmetry.space_group_name_H-M   'P 1'
#
loop_
_entity.id
_entity.type
_entity.pdbx_description
1 polymer ?
#
loop_
_entity_poly.entity_id
_entity_poly.type
_entity_poly.pdbx_seq_one_letter_code
_entity_poly.pdbx_strand_id
1 'polypeptide(L)'
;MSQVKSIRSFHSSAGSLLKRPWKTYKDGTLFYGESKTGNNRVPLGTKQGNKNFYKGTRASGIGRFTKHGSYIIDPARTRTFVVPVTGASASESLRPFVSSNVPEIKQLFQPYKGPTDPLLLLQRARNFVENGKTEKEFTHNYVERV
;
A
#
# COMPACT_ATOMS: atom_id res chain seq x y z
N MET A 1 27.21 1.93 63.34
CA MET A 1 26.92 1.60 61.94
C MET A 1 26.12 0.30 61.89
N SER A 2 24.78 0.39 61.82
CA SER A 2 23.92 -0.78 61.68
C SER A 2 23.73 -1.06 60.19
N GLN A 3 24.33 -2.14 59.68
CA GLN A 3 24.09 -2.59 58.32
C GLN A 3 22.74 -3.34 58.26
N VAL A 4 21.75 -2.71 57.63
CA VAL A 4 20.51 -3.38 57.22
C VAL A 4 20.88 -4.38 56.11
N LYS A 5 20.93 -5.67 56.46
CA LYS A 5 21.05 -6.75 55.47
C LYS A 5 19.75 -6.85 54.69
N SER A 6 19.72 -6.24 53.50
CA SER A 6 18.66 -6.47 52.51
C SER A 6 18.73 -7.93 52.02
N ILE A 7 17.81 -8.77 52.48
CA ILE A 7 17.65 -10.14 51.98
C ILE A 7 17.08 -10.07 50.56
N ARG A 8 17.92 -10.31 49.55
CA ARG A 8 17.52 -10.43 48.14
C ARG A 8 17.06 -11.85 47.81
N SER A 9 15.99 -12.34 48.45
CA SER A 9 15.40 -13.65 48.14
C SER A 9 14.33 -13.55 47.04
N PHE A 10 14.67 -12.99 45.88
CA PHE A 10 13.76 -12.92 44.73
C PHE A 10 13.83 -14.17 43.82
N HIS A 11 14.81 -15.06 44.05
CA HIS A 11 15.07 -16.21 43.19
C HIS A 11 14.53 -17.55 43.74
N SER A 12 13.93 -17.57 44.94
CA SER A 12 13.71 -18.81 45.70
C SER A 12 12.24 -19.20 45.91
N SER A 13 11.27 -18.44 45.42
CA SER A 13 9.86 -18.84 45.57
C SER A 13 9.46 -19.82 44.48
N ALA A 14 8.73 -20.88 44.83
CA ALA A 14 8.25 -21.85 43.84
C ALA A 14 7.43 -21.20 42.71
N GLY A 15 6.78 -20.06 42.98
CA GLY A 15 6.03 -19.29 41.99
C GLY A 15 6.88 -18.60 40.92
N SER A 16 8.09 -18.12 41.26
CA SER A 16 9.00 -17.48 40.29
C SER A 16 9.67 -18.46 39.33
N LEU A 17 9.66 -19.76 39.66
CA LEU A 17 10.15 -20.84 38.79
C LEU A 17 9.09 -21.32 37.79
N LEU A 18 7.82 -20.91 37.95
CA LEU A 18 6.76 -21.24 37.01
C LEU A 18 6.97 -20.48 35.71
N LYS A 19 6.70 -21.15 34.57
CA LYS A 19 6.76 -20.51 33.25
C LYS A 19 5.90 -19.25 33.16
N ARG A 20 4.75 -19.27 33.86
CA ARG A 20 3.81 -18.15 33.96
C ARG A 20 3.47 -17.99 35.45
N PRO A 21 3.98 -16.97 36.15
CA PRO A 21 3.87 -16.88 37.61
C PRO A 21 2.43 -16.73 38.13
N TRP A 22 1.50 -16.27 37.28
CA TRP A 22 0.06 -16.18 37.61
C TRP A 22 -0.73 -17.48 37.38
N LYS A 23 -0.09 -18.54 36.86
CA LYS A 23 -0.70 -19.86 36.66
C LYS A 23 -0.06 -20.86 37.61
N THR A 24 -0.63 -20.96 38.81
CA THR A 24 -0.07 -21.74 39.92
C THR A 24 -0.54 -23.19 39.96
N TYR A 25 -1.53 -23.57 39.17
CA TYR A 25 -2.09 -24.93 39.09
C TYR A 25 -2.11 -25.45 37.65
N LYS A 26 -2.22 -26.78 37.47
CA LYS A 26 -2.31 -27.41 36.15
C LYS A 26 -3.70 -27.17 35.55
N ASP A 27 -3.80 -26.22 34.63
CA ASP A 27 -5.05 -25.82 33.98
C ASP A 27 -5.18 -26.32 32.52
N GLY A 28 -4.27 -27.19 32.08
CA GLY A 28 -4.22 -27.69 30.71
C GLY A 28 -3.63 -26.69 29.70
N THR A 29 -3.14 -25.52 30.14
CA THR A 29 -2.50 -24.56 29.24
C THR A 29 -1.24 -25.13 28.61
N LEU A 30 -1.07 -24.84 27.32
CA LEU A 30 0.10 -25.26 26.57
C LEU A 30 1.33 -24.45 26.95
N PHE A 31 2.52 -24.99 26.63
CA PHE A 31 3.76 -24.24 26.74
C PHE A 31 3.67 -22.93 25.92
N TYR A 32 3.14 -22.98 24.70
CA TYR A 32 2.86 -21.82 23.85
C TYR A 32 1.61 -22.06 23.01
N GLY A 33 0.97 -20.98 22.57
CA GLY A 33 -0.28 -21.06 21.80
C GLY A 33 -1.48 -21.56 22.62
N GLU A 34 -2.57 -21.83 21.92
CA GLU A 34 -3.86 -22.23 22.51
C GLU A 34 -4.22 -23.68 22.15
N SER A 35 -4.03 -24.07 20.89
CA SER A 35 -4.21 -25.43 20.39
C SER A 35 -2.94 -25.93 19.71
N LYS A 36 -2.65 -27.23 19.85
CA LYS A 36 -1.56 -27.89 19.11
C LYS A 36 -1.97 -28.30 17.70
N THR A 37 -3.27 -28.44 17.43
CA THR A 37 -3.81 -28.98 16.19
C THR A 37 -4.58 -27.91 15.41
N GLY A 38 -4.65 -28.10 14.09
CA GLY A 38 -5.34 -27.21 13.15
C GLY A 38 -5.28 -27.77 11.73
N ASN A 39 -5.79 -27.01 10.75
CA ASN A 39 -5.70 -27.41 9.35
C ASN A 39 -4.27 -27.24 8.81
N ASN A 40 -3.69 -28.33 8.33
CA ASN A 40 -2.35 -28.35 7.76
C ASN A 40 -2.30 -28.05 6.25
N ARG A 41 -3.45 -28.05 5.57
CA ARG A 41 -3.56 -27.80 4.12
C ARG A 41 -3.74 -26.31 3.85
N VAL A 42 -2.68 -25.55 4.12
CA VAL A 42 -2.60 -24.10 3.88
C VAL A 42 -1.49 -23.79 2.87
N PRO A 43 -1.61 -22.72 2.06
CA PRO A 43 -0.59 -22.37 1.08
C PRO A 43 0.73 -22.02 1.78
N LEU A 44 1.84 -22.58 1.28
CA LEU A 44 3.14 -22.39 1.91
C LEU A 44 3.63 -20.93 1.81
N GLY A 45 4.17 -20.40 2.90
CA GLY A 45 4.89 -19.13 2.96
C GLY A 45 6.37 -19.26 2.59
N THR A 46 7.09 -18.14 2.53
CA THR A 46 8.54 -18.13 2.22
C THR A 46 9.42 -18.70 3.35
N LYS A 47 8.86 -18.86 4.55
CA LYS A 47 9.56 -19.33 5.76
C LYS A 47 9.40 -20.82 6.03
N GLN A 48 8.59 -21.51 5.22
CA GLN A 48 8.34 -22.94 5.33
C GLN A 48 9.19 -23.71 4.31
N GLY A 49 9.23 -25.03 4.43
CA GLY A 49 9.96 -25.89 3.49
C GLY A 49 11.45 -26.07 3.82
N ASN A 50 12.16 -26.80 2.96
CA ASN A 50 13.60 -27.06 3.09
C ASN A 50 14.43 -25.91 2.48
N LYS A 51 15.75 -25.95 2.64
CA LYS A 51 16.74 -24.99 2.09
C LYS A 51 16.58 -24.72 0.59
N ASN A 52 16.11 -25.70 -0.19
CA ASN A 52 15.93 -25.58 -1.64
C ASN A 52 14.56 -25.01 -2.03
N PHE A 53 13.66 -24.80 -1.07
CA PHE A 53 12.34 -24.24 -1.35
C PHE A 53 12.45 -22.73 -1.53
N TYR A 54 12.53 -22.30 -2.78
CA TYR A 54 12.49 -20.89 -3.16
C TYR A 54 11.13 -20.53 -3.74
N LYS A 55 10.27 -19.91 -2.91
CA LYS A 55 8.93 -19.48 -3.34
C LYS A 55 8.92 -18.17 -4.15
N GLY A 56 9.68 -17.18 -3.70
CA GLY A 56 9.65 -15.81 -4.23
C GLY A 56 8.44 -14.97 -3.79
N THR A 57 8.50 -13.66 -4.06
CA THR A 57 7.49 -12.65 -3.64
C THR A 57 7.10 -11.67 -4.75
N ARG A 58 7.34 -12.03 -6.03
CA ARG A 58 7.15 -11.15 -7.20
C ARG A 58 8.00 -9.86 -7.19
N ALA A 59 9.05 -9.82 -6.38
CA ALA A 59 9.91 -8.64 -6.26
C ALA A 59 10.94 -8.56 -7.40
N SER A 60 11.58 -9.69 -7.73
CA SER A 60 12.80 -9.72 -8.56
C SER A 60 12.57 -10.49 -9.86
N GLY A 61 12.16 -9.77 -10.90
CA GLY A 61 12.07 -10.21 -12.30
C GLY A 61 12.78 -9.23 -13.24
N ILE A 62 13.88 -8.65 -12.75
CA ILE A 62 14.50 -7.43 -13.28
C ILE A 62 15.75 -7.71 -14.13
N GLY A 63 16.31 -8.92 -14.04
CA GLY A 63 17.54 -9.29 -14.72
C GLY A 63 17.62 -10.78 -14.97
N ARG A 64 18.83 -11.33 -14.99
CA ARG A 64 19.10 -12.74 -15.28
C ARG A 64 20.15 -13.34 -14.35
N PHE A 65 20.01 -14.63 -14.08
CA PHE A 65 21.09 -15.41 -13.48
C PHE A 65 22.19 -15.71 -14.50
N THR A 66 23.42 -15.79 -14.02
CA THR A 66 24.59 -16.23 -14.78
C THR A 66 24.76 -17.75 -14.65
N LYS A 67 25.60 -18.34 -15.50
CA LYS A 67 25.96 -19.78 -15.43
C LYS A 67 26.50 -20.19 -14.05
N HIS A 68 27.15 -19.27 -13.34
CA HIS A 68 27.77 -19.51 -12.03
C HIS A 68 26.90 -19.08 -10.84
N GLY A 69 25.62 -18.77 -11.06
CA GLY A 69 24.67 -18.45 -9.98
C GLY A 69 24.65 -16.98 -9.52
N SER A 70 25.56 -16.13 -10.00
CA SER A 70 25.49 -14.68 -9.81
C SER A 70 24.29 -14.08 -10.55
N TYR A 71 23.83 -12.88 -10.16
CA TYR A 71 22.72 -12.19 -10.79
C TYR A 71 23.17 -10.89 -11.46
N ILE A 72 22.75 -10.66 -12.70
CA ILE A 72 23.01 -9.41 -13.45
C ILE A 72 21.68 -8.69 -13.65
N ILE A 73 21.62 -7.44 -13.19
CA ILE A 73 20.46 -6.56 -13.32
C ILE A 73 20.40 -5.97 -14.73
N ASP A 74 19.21 -5.92 -15.34
CA ASP A 74 18.96 -5.21 -16.59
C ASP A 74 18.29 -3.85 -16.27
N PRO A 75 18.99 -2.71 -16.48
CA PRO A 75 18.43 -1.39 -16.23
C PRO A 75 17.15 -1.12 -17.02
N ALA A 76 17.00 -1.66 -18.23
CA ALA A 76 15.82 -1.43 -19.08
C ALA A 76 14.55 -2.08 -18.51
N ARG A 77 14.70 -3.10 -17.66
CA ARG A 77 13.59 -3.80 -16.98
C ARG A 77 13.37 -3.32 -15.55
N THR A 78 14.18 -2.38 -15.07
CA THR A 78 14.08 -1.85 -13.72
C THR A 78 12.95 -0.83 -13.65
N ARG A 79 12.03 -1.01 -12.70
CA ARG A 79 10.89 -0.10 -12.52
C ARG A 79 11.36 1.23 -11.95
N THR A 80 11.05 2.32 -12.64
CA THR A 80 11.30 3.70 -12.19
C THR A 80 9.97 4.40 -11.91
N PHE A 81 9.86 5.08 -10.77
CA PHE A 81 8.72 5.96 -10.48
C PHE A 81 9.11 7.40 -10.76
N VAL A 82 8.74 7.89 -11.95
CA VAL A 82 9.12 9.23 -12.42
C VAL A 82 8.28 10.28 -11.71
N VAL A 83 8.94 11.22 -11.04
CA VAL A 83 8.31 12.38 -10.41
C VAL A 83 8.21 13.52 -11.45
N PRO A 84 7.05 14.14 -11.66
CA PRO A 84 6.92 15.27 -12.58
C PRO A 84 7.84 16.43 -12.19
N VAL A 85 8.59 16.99 -13.14
CA VAL A 85 9.55 18.10 -12.89
C VAL A 85 8.85 19.36 -12.39
N THR A 86 7.61 19.59 -12.82
CA THR A 86 6.74 20.69 -12.35
C THR A 86 6.10 20.42 -10.99
N GLY A 87 6.36 19.25 -10.39
CA GLY A 87 5.65 18.64 -9.27
C GLY A 87 5.80 19.32 -7.89
N ALA A 88 6.51 20.44 -7.80
CA ALA A 88 6.50 21.29 -6.61
C ALA A 88 5.63 22.54 -6.78
N SER A 89 5.51 23.10 -7.99
CA SER A 89 4.89 24.43 -8.20
C SER A 89 3.55 24.39 -8.95
N ALA A 90 3.32 23.42 -9.84
CA ALA A 90 2.04 23.31 -10.58
C ALA A 90 0.95 22.54 -9.79
N SER A 91 1.36 21.71 -8.84
CA SER A 91 0.50 20.87 -8.00
C SER A 91 0.33 21.40 -6.58
N GLU A 92 0.95 22.53 -6.23
CA GLU A 92 0.88 23.09 -4.87
C GLU A 92 -0.56 23.43 -4.45
N SER A 93 -1.40 23.81 -5.41
CA SER A 93 -2.82 24.08 -5.21
C SER A 93 -3.70 22.82 -5.27
N LEU A 94 -3.24 21.73 -5.91
CA LEU A 94 -4.01 20.50 -6.08
C LEU A 94 -3.85 19.60 -4.85
N ARG A 95 -4.96 19.35 -4.16
CA ARG A 95 -5.02 18.48 -2.97
C ARG A 95 -5.71 17.16 -3.30
N PRO A 96 -5.48 16.08 -2.52
CA PRO A 96 -6.13 14.80 -2.74
C PRO A 96 -7.66 14.86 -2.59
N PHE A 97 -8.18 15.87 -1.89
CA PHE A 97 -9.61 16.08 -1.68
C PHE A 97 -10.01 17.49 -2.07
N VAL A 98 -11.26 17.64 -2.51
CA VAL A 98 -11.93 18.91 -2.79
C VAL A 98 -12.80 19.29 -1.58
N SER A 99 -13.03 20.58 -1.37
CA SER A 99 -13.96 21.05 -0.34
C SER A 99 -15.39 20.61 -0.65
N SER A 100 -16.13 20.16 0.37
CA SER A 100 -17.54 19.79 0.25
C SER A 100 -18.47 20.96 -0.15
N ASN A 101 -17.97 22.20 -0.09
CA ASN A 101 -18.71 23.37 -0.56
C ASN A 101 -18.72 23.48 -2.09
N VAL A 102 -17.80 22.79 -2.77
CA VAL A 102 -17.76 22.77 -4.24
C VAL A 102 -18.80 21.75 -4.73
N PRO A 103 -19.73 22.17 -5.61
CA PRO A 103 -20.76 21.29 -6.14
C PRO A 103 -20.16 20.30 -7.16
N GLU A 104 -20.84 19.17 -7.33
CA GLU A 104 -20.47 18.17 -8.31
C GLU A 104 -20.81 18.63 -9.74
N ILE A 105 -19.79 18.74 -10.60
CA ILE A 105 -19.94 19.16 -11.99
C ILE A 105 -20.52 18.00 -12.82
N LYS A 106 -21.59 18.25 -13.57
CA LYS A 106 -22.24 17.28 -14.47
C LYS A 106 -22.00 17.67 -15.93
N GLN A 107 -21.36 16.79 -16.68
CA GLN A 107 -21.07 17.03 -18.10
C GLN A 107 -22.19 16.47 -18.99
N LEU A 108 -22.69 17.29 -19.92
CA LEU A 108 -23.63 16.89 -20.96
C LEU A 108 -22.94 16.88 -22.31
N PHE A 109 -23.02 15.74 -22.99
CA PHE A 109 -22.38 15.51 -24.28
C PHE A 109 -23.34 15.61 -25.47
N GLN A 110 -24.64 15.85 -25.27
CA GLN A 110 -25.61 15.90 -26.37
C GLN A 110 -25.26 17.02 -27.36
N PRO A 111 -25.19 16.74 -28.68
CA PRO A 111 -25.71 15.58 -29.41
C PRO A 111 -24.75 14.37 -29.57
N TYR A 112 -23.56 14.43 -28.99
CA TYR A 112 -22.53 13.40 -29.09
C TYR A 112 -22.81 12.19 -28.20
N LYS A 113 -22.22 11.06 -28.59
CA LYS A 113 -22.36 9.78 -27.88
C LYS A 113 -21.68 9.79 -26.51
N GLY A 114 -20.66 10.63 -26.31
CA GLY A 114 -19.94 10.73 -25.04
C GLY A 114 -18.60 11.50 -25.14
N PRO A 115 -17.77 11.45 -24.10
CA PRO A 115 -16.52 12.22 -24.01
C PRO A 115 -15.46 11.79 -25.03
N THR A 116 -15.52 10.55 -25.51
CA THR A 116 -14.56 9.97 -26.46
C THR A 116 -15.10 9.96 -27.90
N ASP A 117 -16.22 10.63 -28.17
CA ASP A 117 -16.79 10.72 -29.51
C ASP A 117 -15.83 11.51 -30.44
N PRO A 118 -15.43 10.97 -31.60
CA PRO A 118 -14.51 11.67 -32.51
C PRO A 118 -15.05 13.02 -32.98
N LEU A 119 -16.36 13.16 -33.19
CA LEU A 119 -16.93 14.42 -33.67
C LEU A 119 -16.80 15.53 -32.62
N LEU A 120 -16.96 15.18 -31.34
CA LEU A 120 -16.76 16.10 -30.23
C LEU A 120 -15.29 16.54 -30.12
N LEU A 121 -14.35 15.61 -30.29
CA LEU A 121 -12.93 15.93 -30.25
C LEU A 121 -12.52 16.85 -31.40
N LEU A 122 -13.07 16.63 -32.61
CA LEU A 122 -12.87 17.51 -33.75
C LEU A 122 -13.46 18.90 -33.52
N GLN A 123 -14.65 18.99 -32.94
CA GLN A 123 -15.26 20.28 -32.58
C GLN A 123 -14.39 21.01 -31.55
N ARG A 124 -13.89 20.33 -30.51
CA ARG A 124 -12.99 20.93 -29.52
C ARG A 124 -11.69 21.43 -30.15
N ALA A 125 -11.10 20.65 -31.06
CA ALA A 125 -9.91 21.06 -31.81
C ALA A 125 -10.18 22.29 -32.67
N ARG A 126 -11.31 22.32 -33.39
CA ARG A 126 -11.75 23.48 -34.16
C ARG A 126 -11.93 24.72 -33.28
N ASN A 127 -12.66 24.60 -32.17
CA ASN A 127 -12.89 25.68 -31.23
C ASN A 127 -11.57 26.23 -30.66
N PHE A 128 -10.59 25.36 -30.42
CA PHE A 128 -9.26 25.75 -29.95
C PHE A 128 -8.45 26.50 -31.01
N VAL A 129 -8.55 26.11 -32.29
CA VAL A 129 -7.89 26.84 -33.40
C VAL A 129 -8.52 28.22 -33.60
N GLU A 130 -9.84 28.32 -33.50
CA GLU A 130 -10.57 29.57 -33.70
C GLU A 130 -10.41 30.54 -32.52
N ASN A 131 -10.48 30.05 -31.26
CA ASN A 131 -10.56 30.90 -30.07
C ASN A 131 -9.36 30.79 -29.11
N GLY A 132 -8.46 29.82 -29.32
CA GLY A 132 -7.33 29.57 -28.43
C GLY A 132 -7.71 28.87 -27.12
N LYS A 133 -6.93 29.11 -26.05
CA LYS A 133 -7.20 28.61 -24.70
C LYS A 133 -8.26 29.48 -24.04
N THR A 134 -9.52 29.04 -24.07
CA THR A 134 -10.64 29.72 -23.44
C THR A 134 -11.13 28.94 -22.22
N GLU A 135 -11.32 29.64 -21.10
CA GLU A 135 -11.93 29.06 -19.90
C GLU A 135 -13.46 29.04 -20.04
N LYS A 136 -14.10 27.97 -19.57
CA LYS A 136 -15.57 27.88 -19.55
C LYS A 136 -16.10 28.49 -18.26
N GLU A 137 -17.18 29.27 -18.36
CA GLU A 137 -17.83 29.87 -17.19
C GLU A 137 -18.57 28.82 -16.35
N PHE A 138 -18.56 29.03 -15.03
CA PHE A 138 -19.29 28.18 -14.10
C PHE A 138 -20.78 28.49 -14.16
N THR A 139 -21.58 27.57 -14.69
CA THR A 139 -23.03 27.76 -14.71
C THR A 139 -23.62 27.47 -13.32
N HIS A 140 -24.64 28.22 -12.91
CA HIS A 140 -25.33 28.05 -11.62
C HIS A 140 -25.92 26.65 -11.43
N ASN A 141 -26.21 25.94 -12.54
CA ASN A 141 -26.75 24.59 -12.54
C ASN A 141 -25.65 23.51 -12.47
N TYR A 142 -24.38 23.91 -12.48
CA TYR A 142 -23.20 23.01 -12.48
C TYR A 142 -23.23 21.99 -13.61
N VAL A 143 -23.92 22.34 -14.70
CA VAL A 143 -24.02 21.54 -15.90
C VAL A 143 -23.14 22.16 -16.97
N GLU A 144 -22.12 21.43 -17.39
CA GLU A 144 -21.23 21.82 -18.47
C GLU A 144 -21.73 21.21 -19.77
N ARG A 145 -22.14 22.05 -20.73
CA ARG A 145 -22.32 21.59 -22.11
C ARG A 145 -20.93 21.48 -22.74
N VAL A 146 -20.62 20.27 -23.21
CA VAL A 146 -19.30 19.92 -23.68
C VAL A 146 -19.13 20.25 -25.16
#